data_AF-A0A6C0KSP3-F1
#
_entry.id   AF-A0A6C0KSP3-F1
#
_cell.length_a   1.000
_cell.length_b   1.000
_cell.length_c   1.000
_cell.angle_alpha   90.00
_cell.angle_beta   90.00
_cell.angle_gamma   90.00
#
_symmetry.space_group_name_H-M   'P 1'
#
loop_
_entity.id
_entity.type
_entity.pdbx_description
1 polymer ?
#
loop_
_entity_poly.entity_id
_entity_poly.type
_entity_poly.pdbx_seq_one_letter_code
_entity_poly.pdbx_strand_id
1 'polypeptide(L)'
;MDSHFVLAIFHLIIIVPFLLFIGFKRADTPHWVYMSVFAIGMIILLYHSFRLFTRLRANSSNAWINAIHVLLVAPLLLYIGYHKKETPRSAYELLLLLAFGAGGYHLFSLVKMLEAHEE
;
A
#
# COMPACT_ATOMS: atom_id res chain seq x y z
N MET A 1 22.60 3.31 -0.43
CA MET A 1 21.53 2.56 -1.10
C MET A 1 20.43 3.56 -1.48
N ASP A 2 19.99 3.57 -2.74
CA ASP A 2 18.98 4.52 -3.22
C ASP A 2 17.67 4.36 -2.43
N SER A 3 17.10 5.46 -1.96
CA SER A 3 15.85 5.44 -1.19
C SER A 3 14.67 4.82 -1.94
N HIS A 4 14.61 4.97 -3.27
CA HIS A 4 13.60 4.35 -4.14
C HIS A 4 13.79 2.84 -4.23
N PHE A 5 15.03 2.37 -4.27
CA PHE A 5 15.37 0.95 -4.23
C PHE A 5 14.91 0.31 -2.91
N VAL A 6 15.23 0.94 -1.77
CA VAL A 6 14.79 0.45 -0.45
C VAL A 6 13.27 0.41 -0.37
N LEU A 7 12.58 1.45 -0.87
CA LEU A 7 11.13 1.50 -0.87
C LEU A 7 10.51 0.40 -1.74
N ALA A 8 11.08 0.14 -2.93
CA ALA A 8 10.58 -0.92 -3.81
C ALA A 8 10.70 -2.30 -3.15
N ILE A 9 11.85 -2.61 -2.56
CA ILE A 9 12.06 -3.87 -1.84
C ILE A 9 11.13 -3.98 -0.62
N PHE A 10 10.98 -2.91 0.16
CA PHE A 10 10.08 -2.91 1.30
C PHE A 10 8.63 -3.22 0.90
N HIS A 11 8.16 -2.65 -0.21
CA HIS A 11 6.82 -2.97 -0.71
C HIS A 11 6.71 -4.42 -1.19
N LEU A 12 7.69 -4.90 -1.96
CA LEU A 12 7.66 -6.25 -2.53
C LEU A 12 7.75 -7.36 -1.47
N ILE A 13 8.57 -7.17 -0.44
CA ILE A 13 8.85 -8.23 0.54
C ILE A 13 7.92 -8.15 1.76
N ILE A 14 7.48 -6.95 2.15
CA ILE A 14 6.70 -6.77 3.38
C ILE A 14 5.26 -6.41 3.07
N ILE A 15 5.04 -5.30 2.35
CA ILE A 15 3.69 -4.74 2.18
C ILE A 15 2.82 -5.64 1.31
N VAL A 16 3.27 -6.01 0.11
CA VAL A 16 2.49 -6.79 -0.84
C VAL A 16 2.12 -8.16 -0.26
N PRO A 17 3.04 -8.96 0.31
CA PRO A 17 2.69 -10.24 0.92
C PRO A 17 1.70 -10.10 2.08
N PHE A 18 1.86 -9.06 2.92
CA PHE A 18 0.92 -8.79 4.01
C PHE A 18 -0.49 -8.49 3.50
N LEU A 19 -0.63 -7.63 2.48
CA LEU A 19 -1.94 -7.29 1.91
C LEU A 19 -2.56 -8.48 1.16
N LEU A 20 -1.75 -9.26 0.42
CA LEU A 20 -2.20 -10.49 -0.23
C LEU A 20 -2.69 -11.52 0.79
N PHE A 21 -1.98 -11.70 1.90
CA PHE A 21 -2.40 -12.60 2.98
C PHE A 21 -3.82 -12.25 3.48
N ILE A 22 -4.07 -10.96 3.76
CA ILE A 22 -5.40 -10.50 4.20
C ILE A 22 -6.44 -10.70 3.11
N GLY A 23 -6.13 -10.30 1.87
CA GLY A 23 -7.04 -10.40 0.74
C GLY A 23 -7.45 -11.84 0.41
N PHE A 24 -6.54 -12.81 0.55
CA PHE A 24 -6.82 -14.24 0.33
C PHE A 24 -7.56 -14.88 1.51
N LYS A 25 -7.21 -14.53 2.75
CA LYS A 25 -7.87 -15.07 3.95
C LYS A 25 -9.25 -14.48 4.20
N ARG A 26 -9.50 -13.23 3.80
CA ARG A 26 -10.81 -12.56 3.96
C ARG A 26 -11.31 -12.68 5.41
N ALA A 27 -12.54 -13.15 5.61
CA ALA A 27 -13.16 -13.31 6.93
C ALA A 27 -12.39 -14.28 7.86
N ASP A 28 -11.54 -15.17 7.31
CA ASP A 28 -10.69 -16.09 8.09
C ASP A 28 -9.41 -15.43 8.62
N THR A 29 -9.18 -14.15 8.34
CA THR A 29 -8.06 -13.39 8.92
C THR A 29 -8.17 -13.34 10.45
N PRO A 30 -7.07 -13.62 11.20
CA PRO A 30 -7.08 -13.57 12.66
C PRO A 30 -7.52 -12.20 13.20
N HIS A 31 -8.25 -12.18 14.32
CA HIS A 31 -8.88 -10.94 14.81
C HIS A 31 -7.88 -9.80 15.07
N TRP A 32 -6.71 -10.11 15.63
CA TRP A 32 -5.67 -9.12 15.93
C TRP A 32 -5.12 -8.44 14.66
N VAL A 33 -5.11 -9.13 13.52
CA VAL A 33 -4.63 -8.58 12.25
C VAL A 33 -5.50 -7.42 11.79
N TYR A 34 -6.81 -7.46 12.01
CA TYR A 34 -7.69 -6.32 11.67
C TYR A 34 -7.33 -5.06 12.45
N MET A 35 -6.95 -5.18 13.73
CA MET A 35 -6.48 -4.02 14.50
C MET A 35 -5.17 -3.47 13.95
N SER A 36 -4.24 -4.36 13.57
CA SER A 36 -3.00 -3.96 12.91
C SER A 36 -3.26 -3.26 11.57
N VAL A 37 -4.18 -3.78 10.76
CA VAL A 37 -4.60 -3.18 9.47
C VAL A 37 -5.19 -1.79 9.68
N PHE A 38 -6.07 -1.63 10.67
CA PHE A 38 -6.64 -0.33 11.02
C PHE A 38 -5.56 0.66 11.44
N ALA A 39 -4.66 0.26 12.35
CA ALA A 39 -3.56 1.10 12.82
C ALA A 39 -2.61 1.51 11.68
N ILE A 40 -2.25 0.57 10.81
CA ILE A 40 -1.45 0.82 9.60
C ILE A 40 -2.18 1.80 8.67
N GLY A 41 -3.48 1.61 8.45
CA GLY A 41 -4.32 2.52 7.67
C GLY A 41 -4.27 3.95 8.20
N MET A 42 -4.35 4.14 9.52
CA MET A 42 -4.23 5.47 10.14
C MET A 42 -2.84 6.10 9.91
N ILE A 43 -1.78 5.32 10.09
CA ILE A 43 -0.40 5.79 9.88
C ILE A 43 -0.20 6.21 8.42
N ILE A 44 -0.62 5.37 7.47
CA ILE A 44 -0.53 5.65 6.03
C ILE A 44 -1.32 6.91 5.69
N LEU A 45 -2.56 7.05 6.20
CA LEU A 45 -3.39 8.22 5.94
C LEU A 45 -2.68 9.50 6.38
N LEU A 46 -2.20 9.56 7.62
CA LEU A 46 -1.56 10.75 8.18
C LEU A 46 -0.26 11.08 7.44
N TYR A 47 0.62 10.09 7.27
CA TYR A 47 1.91 10.26 6.62
C TYR A 47 1.76 10.72 5.16
N HIS A 48 0.92 10.03 4.38
CA HIS A 48 0.74 10.36 2.97
C HIS A 48 -0.09 11.62 2.77
N SER A 49 -0.99 11.99 3.68
CA SER A 49 -1.70 13.29 3.60
C SER A 49 -0.73 14.46 3.76
N PHE A 50 0.14 14.40 4.77
CA PHE A 50 1.18 15.42 4.95
C PHE A 50 2.10 15.51 3.73
N ARG A 51 2.55 14.36 3.22
CA ARG A 51 3.47 14.31 2.07
C ARG A 51 2.80 14.64 0.73
N LEU A 52 1.49 14.40 0.59
CA LEU A 52 0.70 14.86 -0.55
C LEU A 52 0.65 16.38 -0.57
N PHE A 53 0.32 16.99 0.56
CA PHE A 53 0.22 18.44 0.69
C PHE A 53 1.53 19.16 0.33
N THR A 54 2.66 18.67 0.85
CA THR A 54 3.97 19.25 0.53
C THR A 54 4.34 19.07 -0.94
N ARG A 55 4.06 17.92 -1.55
CA ARG A 55 4.33 17.67 -2.98
C ARG A 55 3.45 18.47 -3.93
N LEU A 56 2.17 18.69 -3.58
CA LEU A 56 1.27 19.54 -4.36
C LEU A 56 1.74 20.99 -4.34
N ARG A 57 2.15 21.52 -3.18
CA ARG A 57 2.74 22.86 -3.07
C ARG A 57 4.03 23.01 -3.89
N ALA A 58 4.80 21.94 -4.02
CA ALA A 58 6.03 21.91 -4.80
C ALA A 58 5.83 21.56 -6.29
N ASN A 59 4.58 21.42 -6.78
CA ASN A 59 4.28 20.95 -8.15
C ASN A 59 5.02 19.65 -8.54
N SER A 60 5.21 18.74 -7.59
CA SER A 60 5.96 17.51 -7.82
C SER A 60 5.15 16.50 -8.63
N SER A 61 5.76 15.96 -9.69
CA SER A 61 5.21 14.85 -10.48
C SER A 61 4.97 13.57 -9.66
N ASN A 62 5.51 13.47 -8.44
CA ASN A 62 5.32 12.32 -7.56
C ASN A 62 4.13 12.46 -6.60
N ALA A 63 3.34 13.54 -6.71
CA ALA A 63 2.19 13.77 -5.85
C ALA A 63 1.11 12.67 -5.99
N TRP A 64 0.95 12.10 -7.19
CA TRP A 64 -0.06 11.07 -7.45
C TRP A 64 0.14 9.81 -6.60
N ILE A 65 1.38 9.44 -6.28
CA ILE A 65 1.69 8.28 -5.41
C ILE A 65 1.06 8.49 -4.04
N ASN A 66 1.19 9.69 -3.47
CA ASN A 66 0.58 10.03 -2.19
C ASN A 66 -0.94 10.12 -2.30
N ALA A 67 -1.47 10.62 -3.42
CA ALA A 67 -2.90 10.72 -3.64
C ALA A 67 -3.57 9.33 -3.65
N ILE A 68 -2.98 8.33 -4.32
CA ILE A 68 -3.51 6.95 -4.31
C ILE A 68 -3.54 6.38 -2.88
N HIS A 69 -2.52 6.65 -2.08
CA HIS A 69 -2.50 6.16 -0.69
C HIS A 69 -3.58 6.81 0.17
N VAL A 70 -3.80 8.12 0.01
CA VAL A 70 -4.78 8.89 0.79
C VAL A 70 -6.22 8.59 0.35
N LEU A 71 -6.46 8.45 -0.96
CA LEU A 71 -7.82 8.34 -1.51
C LEU A 71 -8.31 6.89 -1.65
N LEU A 72 -7.40 5.92 -1.76
CA LEU A 72 -7.78 4.52 -1.99
C LEU A 72 -7.20 3.58 -0.93
N VAL A 73 -5.87 3.53 -0.77
CA VAL A 73 -5.23 2.49 0.07
C VAL A 73 -5.62 2.66 1.53
N ALA A 74 -5.39 3.84 2.13
CA ALA A 74 -5.68 4.04 3.54
C ALA A 74 -7.17 3.94 3.88
N PRO A 75 -8.11 4.56 3.13
CA PRO A 75 -9.54 4.36 3.37
C PRO A 75 -9.95 2.89 3.32
N LEU A 76 -9.40 2.11 2.37
CA LEU A 76 -9.70 0.69 2.28
C LEU A 76 -9.18 -0.09 3.50
N LEU A 77 -7.93 0.16 3.94
CA LEU A 77 -7.40 -0.50 5.13
C LEU A 77 -8.19 -0.13 6.38
N LEU A 78 -8.55 1.14 6.55
CA LEU A 78 -9.40 1.58 7.66
C LEU A 78 -10.77 0.90 7.62
N TYR A 79 -11.38 0.82 6.44
CA TYR A 79 -12.67 0.17 6.25
C TYR A 79 -12.63 -1.32 6.61
N ILE A 80 -11.63 -2.06 6.12
CA ILE A 80 -11.44 -3.49 6.42
C ILE A 80 -11.13 -3.68 7.91
N GLY A 81 -10.25 -2.86 8.48
CA GLY A 81 -9.88 -2.94 9.89
C GLY A 81 -11.04 -2.62 10.85
N TYR A 82 -11.93 -1.71 10.46
CA TYR A 82 -13.12 -1.34 11.24
C TYR A 82 -14.22 -2.40 11.18
N HIS A 83 -14.56 -2.91 9.99
CA HIS A 83 -15.63 -3.90 9.80
C HIS A 83 -15.18 -5.33 10.12
N LYS A 84 -13.88 -5.60 10.12
CA LYS A 84 -13.30 -6.89 10.50
C LYS A 84 -13.90 -8.05 9.68
N LYS A 85 -14.45 -9.06 10.35
CA LYS A 85 -15.07 -10.24 9.72
C LYS A 85 -16.32 -9.90 8.90
N GLU A 86 -16.98 -8.78 9.19
CA GLU A 86 -18.17 -8.31 8.45
C GLU A 86 -17.82 -7.52 7.19
N THR A 87 -16.53 -7.37 6.88
CA THR A 87 -16.09 -6.71 5.65
C THR A 87 -16.64 -7.43 4.42
N PRO A 88 -17.32 -6.73 3.49
CA PRO A 88 -17.83 -7.34 2.28
C PRO A 88 -16.71 -7.86 1.38
N ARG A 89 -17.00 -8.93 0.64
CA ARG A 89 -16.06 -9.58 -0.28
C ARG A 89 -15.40 -8.60 -1.26
N SER A 90 -16.15 -7.62 -1.76
CA SER A 90 -15.67 -6.61 -2.70
C SER A 90 -14.50 -5.77 -2.16
N ALA A 91 -14.46 -5.48 -0.86
CA ALA A 91 -13.36 -4.74 -0.25
C ALA A 91 -12.07 -5.57 -0.23
N TYR A 92 -12.16 -6.88 0.02
CA TYR A 92 -11.01 -7.78 -0.09
C TYR A 92 -10.53 -7.94 -1.53
N GLU A 93 -11.44 -7.99 -2.50
CA GLU A 93 -11.09 -8.06 -3.92
C GLU A 93 -10.42 -6.77 -4.40
N LEU A 94 -10.89 -5.61 -3.94
CA LEU A 94 -10.21 -4.33 -4.16
C LEU A 94 -8.82 -4.31 -3.50
N LEU A 95 -8.68 -4.88 -2.30
CA LEU A 95 -7.38 -4.99 -1.62
C LEU A 95 -6.41 -5.83 -2.43
N LEU A 96 -6.86 -6.96 -2.97
CA LEU A 96 -6.06 -7.82 -3.84
C LEU A 96 -5.64 -7.08 -5.12
N LEU A 97 -6.56 -6.36 -5.76
CA LEU A 97 -6.27 -5.58 -6.96
C LEU A 97 -5.17 -4.53 -6.68
N LEU A 98 -5.29 -3.80 -5.57
CA LEU A 98 -4.29 -2.82 -5.16
C LEU A 98 -2.95 -3.48 -4.79
N ALA A 99 -2.97 -4.63 -4.12
CA ALA A 99 -1.77 -5.36 -3.74
C ALA A 99 -1.00 -5.90 -4.96
N PHE A 100 -1.70 -6.49 -5.93
CA PHE A 100 -1.10 -6.92 -7.20
C PHE A 100 -0.60 -5.73 -8.02
N GLY A 101 -1.37 -4.64 -8.10
CA GLY A 101 -0.94 -3.41 -8.76
C GLY A 101 0.33 -2.81 -8.14
N ALA A 102 0.40 -2.75 -6.81
CA ALA A 102 1.59 -2.29 -6.09
C ALA A 102 2.78 -3.23 -6.32
N GLY A 103 2.57 -4.55 -6.26
CA GLY A 103 3.60 -5.55 -6.56
C GLY A 103 4.16 -5.39 -7.97
N GLY A 104 3.29 -5.28 -8.98
CA GLY A 104 3.70 -5.05 -10.37
C GLY A 104 4.48 -3.74 -10.54
N TYR A 105 3.98 -2.64 -9.98
CA TYR A 105 4.64 -1.33 -10.05
C TYR A 105 6.04 -1.35 -9.43
N HIS A 106 6.18 -1.92 -8.22
CA HIS A 106 7.46 -1.96 -7.53
C HIS A 106 8.44 -2.96 -8.14
N LEU A 107 7.95 -4.09 -8.68
CA LEU A 107 8.79 -5.02 -9.43
C LEU A 107 9.34 -4.36 -10.71
N PHE A 108 8.47 -3.72 -11.48
CA PHE A 108 8.88 -2.96 -12.67
C PHE A 108 9.90 -1.87 -12.33
N SER A 109 9.64 -1.09 -11.27
CA SER A 109 10.57 -0.06 -10.81
C SER A 109 11.92 -0.65 -10.40
N LEU A 110 11.93 -1.80 -9.72
CA LEU A 110 13.15 -2.48 -9.29
C LEU A 110 13.99 -2.93 -10.49
N VAL A 111 13.36 -3.58 -11.48
CA VAL A 111 14.03 -4.01 -12.71
C VAL A 111 14.64 -2.81 -13.44
N LYS A 112 13.88 -1.73 -13.62
CA LYS A 112 14.42 -0.51 -14.25
C LYS A 112 15.60 0.09 -13.51
N MET A 113 15.60 0.05 -12.18
CA MET A 113 16.73 0.54 -11.39
C MET A 113 17.95 -0.36 -11.56
N LEU A 114 17.76 -1.69 -11.60
CA LEU A 114 18.87 -2.64 -11.80
C LEU A 114 19.47 -2.51 -13.21
N GLU A 115 18.65 -2.40 -14.26
CA GLU A 115 19.11 -2.17 -15.64
C GLU A 115 19.88 -0.84 -15.78
N ALA A 116 19.44 0.21 -15.08
CA ALA A 116 20.16 1.49 -15.05
C ALA A 116 21.50 1.44 -14.27
N HIS A 117 21.77 0.34 -13.58
CA HIS A 117 22.99 0.08 -12.82
C HIS A 117 23.83 -1.07 -13.41
N GLU A 118 23.51 -1.56 -14.61
CA GLU A 118 24.43 -2.44 -15.35
C GLU A 118 25.64 -1.62 -15.84
N GLU A 119 26.82 -1.90 -15.25
CA GLU A 119 28.14 -1.51 -15.78
C GLU A 119 28.61 -2.50 -16.85
#